data_AF-A0A2V9XDU1-F1
#
_entry.id   AF-A0A2V9XDU1-F1
#
_cell.length_a   1.000
_cell.length_b   1.000
_cell.length_c   1.000
_cell.angle_alpha   90.00
_cell.angle_beta   90.00
_cell.angle_gamma   90.00
#
_symmetry.space_group_name_H-M   'P 1'
#
loop_
_entity.id
_entity.type
_entity.pdbx_description
1 polymer ?
#
loop_
_entity_poly.entity_id
_entity_poly.type
_entity_poly.pdbx_seq_one_letter_code
_entity_poly.pdbx_strand_id
1 'polypeptide(L)'
;MNKKTLLPIASSATTSTLENVENLDSQVERVVRRRSFLKGLGMAGAALSAGALLATDVQAEDGDRSGSLSKGDAAILRFLAAAEILETDLWVQYNELGGIQDSEVPGGSGSGPYTDALVALDGDMPQYIHDNTEDEHTHFRFINAYLASKGADTVNLNAFRTLPGSTATGSSRKPRLTNLMQLTVDTSFYTRYRSRTKNPDLDPNFKFPPAVPSLSNGQFPAIPRNDADLTPHDHIQAIANTAAFHFAFIEGGGTSLYPSLAQRVTNVQVLRILLSIGPTETAHFQIWHDKAGAAVSTPIAPLTDPKNPTLMFPDLNSPPFGGENFQTNLIMPEPCPFLSRKFPVCSIIRPTKTEGAAMGAVKALTADGLFIGQSPAFFEVLRDLAADADAARRECEAE
;
A
#
# COMPACT_ATOMS: atom_id res chain seq x y z
N MET A 1 -21.08 40.61 -51.66
CA MET A 1 -21.90 39.94 -52.70
C MET A 1 -21.05 38.88 -53.40
N ASN A 2 -21.65 37.73 -53.72
CA ASN A 2 -21.29 36.69 -54.73
C ASN A 2 -20.00 36.88 -55.58
N LYS A 3 -19.25 35.82 -55.97
CA LYS A 3 -19.67 34.45 -56.34
C LYS A 3 -18.48 33.45 -56.37
N LYS A 4 -18.75 32.14 -56.32
CA LYS A 4 -17.77 31.04 -56.58
C LYS A 4 -17.46 30.88 -58.08
N THR A 5 -16.28 30.30 -58.39
CA THR A 5 -16.00 29.55 -59.66
C THR A 5 -15.05 28.36 -59.35
N LEU A 6 -15.09 27.28 -60.13
CA LEU A 6 -14.39 26.00 -59.92
C LEU A 6 -13.61 25.53 -61.16
N LEU A 7 -12.38 25.00 -60.96
CA LEU A 7 -11.65 23.95 -61.73
C LEU A 7 -11.29 24.24 -63.23
N PRO A 8 -10.19 23.67 -63.82
CA PRO A 8 -9.76 22.24 -63.93
C PRO A 8 -8.30 21.96 -63.42
N ILE A 9 -7.86 20.75 -63.00
CA ILE A 9 -7.60 19.45 -63.71
C ILE A 9 -6.43 19.55 -64.74
N ALA A 10 -5.36 18.74 -64.74
CA ALA A 10 -4.78 17.74 -63.80
C ALA A 10 -3.34 17.27 -64.24
N SER A 11 -2.74 16.31 -63.51
CA SER A 11 -1.59 15.41 -63.87
C SER A 11 -0.15 15.74 -63.42
N SER A 12 0.39 14.97 -62.46
CA SER A 12 1.50 14.01 -62.63
C SER A 12 2.12 13.61 -61.27
N ALA A 13 2.63 12.39 -61.13
CA ALA A 13 3.04 11.81 -59.84
C ALA A 13 4.56 11.74 -59.63
N THR A 14 4.95 11.57 -58.35
CA THR A 14 6.24 11.04 -57.84
C THR A 14 7.53 11.78 -58.21
N THR A 15 8.34 12.22 -57.24
CA THR A 15 9.33 11.36 -56.54
C THR A 15 9.77 12.00 -55.22
N SER A 16 9.68 11.29 -54.08
CA SER A 16 10.47 11.53 -52.85
C SER A 16 10.07 10.56 -51.71
N THR A 17 10.61 9.33 -51.73
CA THR A 17 10.49 8.36 -50.60
C THR A 17 11.69 7.41 -50.57
N LEU A 18 12.85 7.86 -50.09
CA LEU A 18 14.02 6.98 -49.89
C LEU A 18 14.83 7.20 -48.59
N GLU A 19 14.56 8.23 -47.77
CA GLU A 19 15.38 8.51 -46.57
C GLU A 19 14.80 8.01 -45.22
N ASN A 20 13.60 7.44 -45.20
CA ASN A 20 12.92 7.02 -43.94
C ASN A 20 12.83 5.49 -43.73
N VAL A 21 13.56 4.68 -44.50
CA VAL A 21 13.49 3.20 -44.39
C VAL A 21 14.64 2.61 -43.56
N GLU A 22 15.87 3.14 -43.67
CA GLU A 22 17.05 2.55 -42.99
C GLU A 22 17.04 2.67 -41.46
N ASN A 23 16.21 3.55 -40.88
CA ASN A 23 16.18 3.76 -39.42
C ASN A 23 15.11 2.93 -38.69
N LEU A 24 14.24 2.19 -39.39
CA LEU A 24 13.33 1.23 -38.74
C LEU A 24 13.97 -0.15 -38.54
N ASP A 25 14.73 -0.65 -39.53
CA ASP A 25 15.35 -1.98 -39.45
C ASP A 25 16.36 -2.11 -38.30
N SER A 26 17.14 -1.05 -38.02
CA SER A 26 18.09 -1.02 -36.90
C SER A 26 17.43 -1.16 -35.52
N GLN A 27 16.17 -0.72 -35.39
CA GLN A 27 15.40 -0.85 -34.15
C GLN A 27 14.69 -2.19 -34.05
N VAL A 28 14.21 -2.73 -35.18
CA VAL A 28 13.60 -4.08 -35.24
C VAL A 28 14.63 -5.17 -34.96
N GLU A 29 15.84 -5.13 -35.57
CA GLU A 29 16.91 -6.10 -35.26
C GLU A 29 17.26 -6.13 -33.77
N ARG A 30 17.30 -4.96 -33.11
CA ARG A 30 17.63 -4.82 -31.69
C ARG A 30 16.56 -5.40 -30.76
N VAL A 31 15.29 -5.39 -31.17
CA VAL A 31 14.18 -6.04 -30.45
C VAL A 31 14.17 -7.55 -30.72
N VAL A 32 14.46 -7.98 -31.95
CA VAL A 32 14.52 -9.41 -32.33
C VAL A 32 15.69 -10.14 -31.67
N ARG A 33 16.87 -9.53 -31.56
CA ARG A 33 18.02 -10.13 -30.83
C ARG A 33 17.75 -10.31 -29.34
N ARG A 34 16.92 -9.46 -28.70
CA ARG A 34 16.52 -9.62 -27.29
C ARG A 34 15.52 -10.75 -27.06
N ARG A 35 14.80 -11.22 -28.09
CA ARG A 35 13.93 -12.41 -28.02
C ARG A 35 14.61 -13.71 -28.44
N SER A 36 15.89 -13.67 -28.82
CA SER A 36 16.68 -14.85 -29.19
C SER A 36 17.28 -15.61 -27.99
N PHE A 37 17.34 -15.00 -26.80
CA PHE A 37 18.02 -15.60 -25.64
C PHE A 37 17.17 -16.62 -24.85
N LEU A 38 15.86 -16.67 -25.12
CA LEU A 38 14.91 -17.58 -24.43
C LEU A 38 14.47 -18.79 -25.28
N LYS A 39 15.19 -19.11 -26.36
CA LYS A 39 14.95 -20.32 -27.18
C LYS A 39 16.07 -21.36 -27.00
N GLY A 40 16.45 -21.61 -25.75
CA GLY A 40 17.63 -22.39 -25.39
C GLY A 40 17.47 -23.42 -24.27
N LEU A 41 16.26 -23.79 -23.88
CA LEU A 41 16.00 -24.92 -22.95
C LEU A 41 14.79 -25.71 -23.44
N GLY A 42 15.02 -27.00 -23.71
CA GLY A 42 14.05 -27.90 -24.33
C GLY A 42 13.16 -28.64 -23.34
N MET A 43 12.15 -29.32 -23.90
CA MET A 43 11.22 -30.21 -23.21
C MET A 43 11.91 -31.19 -22.24
N ALA A 44 11.55 -31.10 -20.96
CA ALA A 44 11.64 -32.21 -20.01
C ALA A 44 10.51 -32.07 -18.98
N GLY A 45 9.55 -32.99 -19.01
CA GLY A 45 8.45 -33.02 -18.02
C GLY A 45 8.90 -33.70 -16.74
N ALA A 46 8.91 -32.96 -15.63
CA ALA A 46 8.97 -33.49 -14.27
C ALA A 46 8.28 -32.50 -13.32
N ALA A 47 7.56 -33.01 -12.32
CA ALA A 47 6.94 -32.15 -11.31
C ALA A 47 8.05 -31.53 -10.42
N LEU A 48 8.14 -30.20 -10.43
CA LEU A 48 9.06 -29.46 -9.56
C LEU A 48 8.28 -28.88 -8.39
N SER A 49 8.63 -29.31 -7.17
CA SER A 49 8.24 -28.62 -5.95
C SER A 49 8.96 -27.26 -5.86
N ALA A 50 8.36 -26.29 -5.17
CA ALA A 50 8.74 -24.87 -5.18
C ALA A 50 10.07 -24.51 -4.48
N GLY A 51 11.05 -25.44 -4.42
CA GLY A 51 12.33 -25.25 -3.73
C GLY A 51 13.57 -25.12 -4.64
N ALA A 52 13.40 -24.98 -5.96
CA ALA A 52 14.49 -25.19 -6.94
C ALA A 52 14.84 -23.98 -7.84
N LEU A 53 14.31 -22.77 -7.58
CA LEU A 53 14.54 -21.58 -8.41
C LEU A 53 15.25 -20.42 -7.69
N LEU A 54 16.21 -20.74 -6.81
CA LEU A 54 17.18 -19.79 -6.26
C LEU A 54 18.62 -20.26 -6.52
N ALA A 55 18.93 -20.46 -7.81
CA ALA A 55 20.27 -20.79 -8.30
C ALA A 55 20.67 -19.87 -9.48
N THR A 56 20.59 -18.57 -9.25
CA THR A 56 21.41 -17.58 -9.97
C THR A 56 22.52 -17.13 -9.03
N ASP A 57 23.78 -17.23 -9.49
CA ASP A 57 24.96 -16.74 -8.77
C ASP A 57 24.91 -15.20 -8.65
N VAL A 58 24.12 -14.71 -7.70
CA VAL A 58 24.45 -13.45 -7.04
C VAL A 58 25.61 -13.78 -6.12
N GLN A 59 26.80 -13.27 -6.46
CA GLN A 59 27.89 -13.18 -5.49
C GLN A 59 27.46 -12.20 -4.38
N ALA A 60 26.72 -12.72 -3.40
CA ALA A 60 26.69 -12.13 -2.09
C ALA A 60 28.15 -12.10 -1.60
N GLU A 61 28.57 -10.95 -1.07
CA GLU A 61 29.88 -10.88 -0.41
C GLU A 61 29.86 -11.83 0.79
N ASP A 62 30.55 -12.96 0.66
CA ASP A 62 30.70 -14.01 1.67
C ASP A 62 31.68 -13.57 2.77
N GLY A 63 31.44 -12.36 3.29
CA GLY A 63 32.28 -11.61 4.22
C GLY A 63 31.69 -11.47 5.63
N ASP A 64 30.40 -11.74 5.82
CA ASP A 64 29.75 -11.66 7.15
C ASP A 64 29.83 -13.00 7.90
N ARG A 65 31.06 -13.38 8.27
CA ARG A 65 31.24 -14.38 9.33
C ARG A 65 31.00 -13.70 10.69
N SER A 66 29.94 -14.12 11.37
CA SER A 66 29.75 -14.08 12.83
C SER A 66 29.29 -12.77 13.52
N GLY A 67 28.42 -11.98 12.90
CA GLY A 67 27.61 -10.97 13.63
C GLY A 67 26.24 -11.49 14.10
N SER A 68 26.01 -11.63 15.42
CA SER A 68 24.65 -11.67 15.97
C SER A 68 24.01 -10.27 15.89
N LEU A 69 22.71 -10.17 15.64
CA LEU A 69 22.03 -8.87 15.66
C LEU A 69 22.17 -8.18 17.03
N SER A 70 22.27 -6.85 17.03
CA SER A 70 22.08 -6.07 18.25
C SER A 70 20.65 -6.27 18.76
N LYS A 71 20.43 -6.06 20.07
CA LYS A 71 19.08 -6.17 20.63
C LYS A 71 18.11 -5.18 19.98
N GLY A 72 18.59 -3.98 19.64
CA GLY A 72 17.81 -2.95 18.96
C GLY A 72 17.44 -3.34 17.53
N ASP A 73 18.39 -3.85 16.74
CA ASP A 73 18.14 -4.29 15.37
C ASP A 73 17.15 -5.47 15.32
N ALA A 74 17.32 -6.44 16.22
CA ALA A 74 16.40 -7.57 16.35
C ALA A 74 14.99 -7.12 16.80
N ALA A 75 14.89 -6.19 17.75
CA ALA A 75 13.61 -5.63 18.19
C ALA A 75 12.86 -4.91 17.06
N ILE A 76 13.55 -4.05 16.30
CA ILE A 76 13.00 -3.33 15.15
C ILE A 76 12.48 -4.30 14.09
N LEU A 77 13.29 -5.31 13.70
CA LEU A 77 12.87 -6.29 12.71
C LEU A 77 11.72 -7.18 13.20
N ARG A 78 11.67 -7.54 14.50
CA ARG A 78 10.54 -8.29 15.07
C ARG A 78 9.27 -7.46 15.08
N PHE A 79 9.34 -6.17 15.42
CA PHE A 79 8.18 -5.29 15.34
C PHE A 79 7.68 -5.12 13.90
N LEU A 80 8.56 -4.88 12.94
CA LEU A 80 8.21 -4.81 11.53
C LEU A 80 7.57 -6.12 11.07
N ALA A 81 8.20 -7.29 11.31
CA ALA A 81 7.61 -8.59 10.99
C ALA A 81 6.21 -8.80 11.59
N ALA A 82 5.90 -8.21 12.75
CA ALA A 82 4.56 -8.25 13.33
C ALA A 82 3.57 -7.35 12.57
N ALA A 83 3.99 -6.15 12.15
CA ALA A 83 3.19 -5.25 11.32
C ALA A 83 2.87 -5.91 9.97
N GLU A 84 3.89 -6.36 9.22
CA GLU A 84 3.73 -7.05 7.93
C GLU A 84 2.83 -8.30 8.00
N ILE A 85 2.82 -9.05 9.12
CA ILE A 85 1.92 -10.20 9.32
C ILE A 85 0.45 -9.75 9.45
N LEU A 86 0.20 -8.59 10.05
CA LEU A 86 -1.14 -8.02 10.21
C LEU A 86 -1.60 -7.38 8.90
N GLU A 87 -0.69 -6.72 8.18
CA GLU A 87 -0.91 -6.12 6.86
C GLU A 87 -1.20 -7.18 5.80
N THR A 88 -0.43 -8.27 5.77
CA THR A 88 -0.77 -9.47 5.02
C THR A 88 -2.19 -9.97 5.32
N ASP A 89 -2.60 -10.00 6.59
CA ASP A 89 -3.89 -10.58 6.97
C ASP A 89 -5.10 -9.73 6.55
N LEU A 90 -4.94 -8.40 6.47
CA LEU A 90 -5.95 -7.50 5.91
C LEU A 90 -5.92 -7.52 4.38
N TRP A 91 -4.75 -7.51 3.75
CA TRP A 91 -4.63 -7.55 2.29
C TRP A 91 -5.16 -8.85 1.69
N VAL A 92 -4.90 -10.01 2.32
CA VAL A 92 -5.52 -11.29 1.92
C VAL A 92 -7.05 -11.24 1.98
N GLN A 93 -7.66 -10.52 2.94
CA GLN A 93 -9.12 -10.37 3.00
C GLN A 93 -9.67 -9.50 1.86
N TYR A 94 -8.92 -8.47 1.46
CA TYR A 94 -9.26 -7.67 0.28
C TYR A 94 -9.07 -8.46 -1.01
N ASN A 95 -7.96 -9.18 -1.18
CA ASN A 95 -7.72 -9.99 -2.38
C ASN A 95 -8.78 -11.09 -2.54
N GLU A 96 -9.19 -11.79 -1.48
CA GLU A 96 -10.25 -12.81 -1.52
C GLU A 96 -11.57 -12.37 -2.18
N LEU A 97 -11.90 -11.07 -2.07
CA LEU A 97 -13.19 -10.52 -2.48
C LEU A 97 -13.08 -9.58 -3.67
N GLY A 98 -12.04 -8.75 -3.74
CA GLY A 98 -11.89 -7.66 -4.71
C GLY A 98 -10.71 -7.79 -5.67
N GLY A 99 -9.72 -8.63 -5.36
CA GLY A 99 -8.51 -8.81 -6.17
C GLY A 99 -8.58 -9.97 -7.17
N ILE A 100 -7.44 -10.28 -7.78
CA ILE A 100 -7.30 -11.38 -8.75
C ILE A 100 -7.30 -12.74 -8.03
N GLN A 101 -8.00 -13.72 -8.62
CA GLN A 101 -8.13 -15.08 -8.07
C GLN A 101 -7.28 -16.05 -8.89
N ASP A 102 -6.08 -16.36 -8.42
CA ASP A 102 -5.13 -17.25 -9.10
C ASP A 102 -4.35 -18.15 -8.11
N SER A 103 -3.22 -18.68 -8.56
CA SER A 103 -2.33 -19.53 -7.76
C SER A 103 -1.21 -18.79 -7.03
N GLU A 104 -1.01 -17.49 -7.30
CA GLU A 104 0.04 -16.65 -6.71
C GLU A 104 -0.41 -16.16 -5.32
N VAL A 105 -1.64 -15.64 -5.25
CA VAL A 105 -2.28 -15.21 -3.99
C VAL A 105 -3.58 -15.99 -3.73
N PRO A 106 -3.49 -17.29 -3.33
CA PRO A 106 -4.65 -18.15 -3.17
C PRO A 106 -5.44 -17.84 -1.89
N GLY A 107 -6.75 -17.63 -2.01
CA GLY A 107 -7.58 -17.40 -0.82
C GLY A 107 -9.08 -17.59 -1.04
N GLY A 108 -9.63 -16.86 -2.01
CA GLY A 108 -11.08 -16.70 -2.19
C GLY A 108 -11.56 -17.18 -3.55
N SER A 109 -12.72 -16.66 -3.96
CA SER A 109 -13.27 -16.82 -5.31
C SER A 109 -13.81 -15.53 -5.90
N GLY A 110 -13.49 -14.37 -5.30
CA GLY A 110 -13.96 -13.05 -5.71
C GLY A 110 -15.46 -12.81 -5.44
N SER A 111 -15.85 -11.53 -5.41
CA SER A 111 -17.24 -11.10 -5.19
C SER A 111 -17.61 -10.02 -6.19
N GLY A 112 -18.23 -10.43 -7.31
CA GLY A 112 -18.53 -9.56 -8.47
C GLY A 112 -19.02 -8.15 -8.11
N PRO A 113 -20.11 -8.00 -7.32
CA PRO A 113 -20.61 -6.66 -6.95
C PRO A 113 -19.63 -5.79 -6.15
N TYR A 114 -18.71 -6.40 -5.40
CA TYR A 114 -17.66 -5.67 -4.68
C TYR A 114 -16.49 -5.33 -5.60
N THR A 115 -16.07 -6.27 -6.46
CA THR A 115 -15.08 -6.01 -7.53
C THR A 115 -15.54 -4.89 -8.45
N ASP A 116 -16.80 -4.89 -8.88
CA ASP A 116 -17.38 -3.85 -9.74
C ASP A 116 -17.37 -2.47 -9.04
N ALA A 117 -17.69 -2.42 -7.74
CA ALA A 117 -17.66 -1.20 -6.94
C ALA A 117 -16.23 -0.66 -6.69
N LEU A 118 -15.23 -1.54 -6.63
CA LEU A 118 -13.82 -1.16 -6.63
C LEU A 118 -13.38 -0.66 -8.01
N VAL A 119 -13.73 -1.37 -9.08
CA VAL A 119 -13.44 -1.00 -10.48
C VAL A 119 -14.06 0.35 -10.87
N ALA A 120 -15.15 0.76 -10.24
CA ALA A 120 -15.74 2.08 -10.40
C ALA A 120 -14.86 3.23 -9.87
N LEU A 121 -13.93 2.95 -8.94
CA LEU A 121 -12.91 3.89 -8.48
C LEU A 121 -11.74 3.98 -9.47
N ASP A 122 -11.23 2.82 -9.91
CA ASP A 122 -10.20 2.68 -10.93
C ASP A 122 -10.20 1.26 -11.51
N GLY A 123 -10.01 1.14 -12.83
CA GLY A 123 -10.12 -0.14 -13.55
C GLY A 123 -9.07 -1.19 -13.14
N ASP A 124 -7.92 -0.76 -12.64
CA ASP A 124 -6.80 -1.64 -12.26
C ASP A 124 -6.86 -2.08 -10.78
N MET A 125 -7.87 -1.65 -10.01
CA MET A 125 -8.01 -1.98 -8.58
C MET A 125 -7.83 -3.48 -8.25
N PRO A 126 -8.35 -4.45 -9.04
CA PRO A 126 -8.13 -5.86 -8.75
C PRO A 126 -6.66 -6.30 -8.86
N GLN A 127 -5.88 -5.68 -9.77
CA GLN A 127 -4.46 -5.93 -9.93
C GLN A 127 -3.68 -5.30 -8.77
N TYR A 128 -3.93 -4.02 -8.46
CA TYR A 128 -3.24 -3.35 -7.36
C TYR A 128 -3.48 -4.04 -6.01
N ILE A 129 -4.69 -4.54 -5.74
CA ILE A 129 -4.99 -5.31 -4.53
C ILE A 129 -4.19 -6.62 -4.51
N HIS A 130 -4.05 -7.30 -5.64
CA HIS A 130 -3.35 -8.58 -5.76
C HIS A 130 -1.83 -8.40 -5.59
N ASP A 131 -1.22 -7.49 -6.36
CA ASP A 131 0.22 -7.17 -6.31
C ASP A 131 0.65 -6.80 -4.88
N ASN A 132 -0.06 -5.87 -4.24
CA ASN A 132 0.21 -5.43 -2.87
C ASN A 132 0.08 -6.60 -1.88
N THR A 133 -0.86 -7.52 -2.09
CA THR A 133 -0.99 -8.72 -1.24
C THR A 133 0.17 -9.71 -1.45
N GLU A 134 0.76 -9.78 -2.64
CA GLU A 134 1.99 -10.55 -2.87
C GLU A 134 3.17 -9.89 -2.15
N ASP A 135 3.38 -8.58 -2.32
CA ASP A 135 4.49 -7.84 -1.72
C ASP A 135 4.49 -7.97 -0.18
N GLU A 136 3.34 -7.76 0.48
CA GLU A 136 3.17 -8.02 1.92
C GLU A 136 3.54 -9.46 2.31
N HIS A 137 3.11 -10.43 1.50
CA HIS A 137 3.47 -11.82 1.69
C HIS A 137 4.99 -12.04 1.59
N THR A 138 5.73 -11.27 0.78
CA THR A 138 7.18 -11.35 0.72
C THR A 138 7.85 -10.66 1.91
N HIS A 139 7.38 -9.48 2.33
CA HIS A 139 8.00 -8.68 3.38
C HIS A 139 8.14 -9.47 4.70
N PHE A 140 7.04 -9.95 5.28
CA PHE A 140 7.12 -10.66 6.57
C PHE A 140 7.89 -11.99 6.48
N ARG A 141 7.81 -12.69 5.33
CA ARG A 141 8.53 -13.95 5.10
C ARG A 141 10.03 -13.69 5.05
N PHE A 142 10.44 -12.65 4.33
CA PHE A 142 11.83 -12.23 4.23
C PHE A 142 12.38 -11.79 5.59
N ILE A 143 11.68 -10.93 6.33
CA ILE A 143 12.15 -10.44 7.63
C ILE A 143 12.28 -11.58 8.65
N ASN A 144 11.29 -12.50 8.72
CA ASN A 144 11.40 -13.68 9.59
C ASN A 144 12.52 -14.64 9.17
N ALA A 145 12.72 -14.87 7.88
CA ALA A 145 13.84 -15.69 7.39
C ALA A 145 15.20 -15.05 7.73
N TYR A 146 15.31 -13.72 7.61
CA TYR A 146 16.52 -12.98 7.97
C TYR A 146 16.79 -13.05 9.48
N LEU A 147 15.78 -12.80 10.34
CA LEU A 147 15.86 -12.98 11.80
C LEU A 147 16.37 -14.39 12.16
N ALA A 148 15.76 -15.43 11.59
CA ALA A 148 16.16 -16.82 11.80
C ALA A 148 17.61 -17.08 11.36
N SER A 149 18.04 -16.52 10.22
CA SER A 149 19.42 -16.69 9.72
C SER A 149 20.48 -16.07 10.62
N LYS A 150 20.12 -15.04 11.39
CA LYS A 150 20.99 -14.42 12.41
C LYS A 150 20.80 -15.01 13.82
N GLY A 151 20.00 -16.08 13.95
CA GLY A 151 19.72 -16.75 15.23
C GLY A 151 18.85 -15.95 16.20
N ALA A 152 18.07 -14.98 15.71
CA ALA A 152 17.14 -14.18 16.51
C ALA A 152 15.72 -14.77 16.51
N ASP A 153 14.93 -14.43 17.53
CA ASP A 153 13.52 -14.84 17.62
C ASP A 153 12.70 -14.30 16.44
N THR A 154 11.95 -15.18 15.78
CA THR A 154 10.98 -14.82 14.75
C THR A 154 9.62 -14.45 15.36
N VAL A 155 8.71 -13.93 14.54
CA VAL A 155 7.34 -13.56 14.95
C VAL A 155 6.32 -14.48 14.28
N ASN A 156 5.37 -14.96 15.09
CA ASN A 156 4.25 -15.77 14.65
C ASN A 156 3.00 -15.42 15.47
N LEU A 157 2.00 -14.81 14.84
CA LEU A 157 0.77 -14.36 15.50
C LEU A 157 -0.39 -15.37 15.38
N ASN A 158 -0.19 -16.56 14.80
CA ASN A 158 -1.28 -17.49 14.48
C ASN A 158 -2.09 -17.97 15.70
N ALA A 159 -1.54 -17.91 16.92
CA ALA A 159 -2.30 -18.18 18.15
C ALA A 159 -3.47 -17.18 18.38
N PHE A 160 -3.39 -15.99 17.77
CA PHE A 160 -4.40 -14.94 17.84
C PHE A 160 -5.29 -14.87 16.58
N ARG A 161 -5.19 -15.85 15.68
CA ARG A 161 -6.00 -15.94 14.45
C ARG A 161 -7.40 -16.47 14.78
N THR A 162 -8.19 -15.64 15.46
CA THR A 162 -9.47 -16.02 16.08
C THR A 162 -10.66 -15.16 15.67
N LEU A 163 -10.43 -14.02 15.00
CA LEU A 163 -11.52 -13.13 14.58
C LEU A 163 -12.32 -13.77 13.44
N PRO A 164 -13.66 -13.58 13.38
CA PRO A 164 -14.45 -14.05 12.24
C PRO A 164 -14.10 -13.23 10.99
N GLY A 165 -13.83 -13.92 9.87
CA GLY A 165 -13.76 -13.28 8.56
C GLY A 165 -15.15 -12.98 7.97
N SER A 166 -15.17 -12.34 6.80
CA SER A 166 -16.41 -12.17 6.02
C SER A 166 -17.08 -13.52 5.73
N THR A 167 -18.41 -13.50 5.69
CA THR A 167 -19.25 -14.64 5.27
C THR A 167 -19.83 -14.48 3.87
N ALA A 168 -19.56 -13.34 3.21
CA ALA A 168 -20.01 -13.06 1.86
C ALA A 168 -19.48 -14.11 0.85
N THR A 169 -20.26 -14.36 -0.18
CA THR A 169 -19.89 -15.16 -1.34
C THR A 169 -18.65 -14.54 -1.99
N GLY A 170 -17.59 -15.34 -2.08
CA GLY A 170 -16.24 -14.91 -2.47
C GLY A 170 -15.19 -15.11 -1.38
N SER A 171 -15.53 -14.85 -0.10
CA SER A 171 -14.54 -14.98 0.99
C SER A 171 -14.25 -16.44 1.35
N SER A 172 -13.03 -16.69 1.80
CA SER A 172 -12.58 -17.97 2.35
C SER A 172 -13.23 -18.33 3.69
N ARG A 173 -13.88 -17.37 4.37
CA ARG A 173 -14.50 -17.50 5.70
C ARG A 173 -13.53 -17.94 6.80
N LYS A 174 -12.21 -17.88 6.55
CA LYS A 174 -11.17 -18.26 7.51
C LYS A 174 -11.12 -17.28 8.70
N PRO A 175 -10.68 -17.74 9.88
CA PRO A 175 -10.35 -16.86 11.00
C PRO A 175 -9.18 -15.90 10.69
N ARG A 176 -9.23 -14.70 11.27
CA ARG A 176 -8.34 -13.57 10.98
C ARG A 176 -7.59 -13.08 12.21
N LEU A 177 -6.53 -12.32 11.96
CA LEU A 177 -5.85 -11.48 12.94
C LEU A 177 -6.48 -10.08 13.00
N THR A 178 -7.02 -9.62 11.87
CA THR A 178 -7.56 -8.27 11.63
C THR A 178 -9.06 -8.28 11.30
N ASN A 179 -9.75 -7.16 11.53
CA ASN A 179 -11.19 -6.98 11.37
C ASN A 179 -11.49 -5.81 10.42
N LEU A 180 -11.84 -6.12 9.16
CA LEU A 180 -12.20 -5.13 8.14
C LEU A 180 -13.70 -4.76 8.11
N MET A 181 -14.45 -5.17 9.13
CA MET A 181 -15.92 -5.05 9.16
C MET A 181 -16.42 -3.95 10.12
N GLN A 182 -15.54 -3.33 10.92
CA GLN A 182 -15.86 -2.34 11.95
C GLN A 182 -14.75 -1.28 12.09
N LEU A 183 -14.47 -0.53 11.03
CA LEU A 183 -13.33 0.39 10.94
C LEU A 183 -13.69 1.86 11.19
N THR A 184 -12.79 2.58 11.87
CA THR A 184 -12.82 4.03 12.11
C THR A 184 -11.59 4.68 11.46
N VAL A 185 -11.59 4.76 10.13
CA VAL A 185 -10.41 5.16 9.36
C VAL A 185 -10.10 6.64 9.56
N ASP A 186 -8.92 6.96 10.08
CA ASP A 186 -8.43 8.35 10.16
C ASP A 186 -8.13 8.86 8.75
N THR A 187 -8.92 9.81 8.25
CA THR A 187 -8.75 10.41 6.92
C THR A 187 -7.97 11.73 6.95
N SER A 188 -7.36 12.07 8.09
CA SER A 188 -6.53 13.27 8.24
C SER A 188 -5.17 13.16 7.55
N PHE A 189 -4.69 11.95 7.23
CA PHE A 189 -3.49 11.76 6.39
C PHE A 189 -3.61 12.49 5.05
N TYR A 190 -4.83 12.60 4.51
CA TYR A 190 -5.12 13.21 3.22
C TYR A 190 -4.71 14.69 3.19
N THR A 191 -5.09 15.47 4.20
CA THR A 191 -4.67 16.88 4.32
C THR A 191 -3.31 17.02 4.99
N ARG A 192 -2.85 16.02 5.77
CA ARG A 192 -1.47 15.92 6.27
C ARG A 192 -0.47 16.00 5.14
N TYR A 193 -0.65 15.20 4.09
CA TYR A 193 0.26 15.16 2.93
C TYR A 193 0.11 16.35 1.97
N ARG A 194 -1.01 17.08 2.00
CA ARG A 194 -1.26 18.28 1.18
C ARG A 194 -0.94 19.61 1.89
N SER A 195 -0.66 19.61 3.20
CA SER A 195 -0.40 20.85 3.94
C SER A 195 0.98 21.44 3.64
N ARG A 196 1.02 22.65 3.06
CA ARG A 196 2.27 23.41 2.84
C ARG A 196 2.89 24.06 4.08
N THR A 197 2.15 24.20 5.18
CA THR A 197 2.59 25.03 6.33
C THR A 197 2.82 24.24 7.61
N LYS A 198 2.35 22.99 7.66
CA LYS A 198 2.37 22.11 8.83
C LYS A 198 3.07 20.80 8.54
N ASN A 199 3.78 20.29 9.53
CA ASN A 199 4.39 18.97 9.50
C ASN A 199 4.18 18.32 10.88
N PRO A 200 3.63 17.10 10.99
CA PRO A 200 3.45 16.43 12.30
C PRO A 200 4.74 16.40 13.14
N ASP A 201 5.91 16.30 12.52
CA ASP A 201 7.20 16.31 13.22
C ASP A 201 7.53 17.67 13.88
N LEU A 202 7.00 18.79 13.36
CA LEU A 202 7.25 20.15 13.86
C LEU A 202 6.04 20.79 14.56
N ASP A 203 4.84 20.28 14.28
CA ASP A 203 3.56 20.76 14.77
C ASP A 203 2.72 19.61 15.40
N PRO A 204 3.23 18.86 16.39
CA PRO A 204 2.59 17.62 16.87
C PRO A 204 1.20 17.81 17.50
N ASN A 205 0.85 19.04 17.87
CA ASN A 205 -0.47 19.41 18.40
C ASN A 205 -1.44 19.95 17.32
N PHE A 206 -1.01 20.05 16.06
CA PHE A 206 -1.86 20.51 14.96
C PHE A 206 -2.77 19.39 14.49
N LYS A 207 -4.09 19.65 14.49
CA LYS A 207 -5.10 18.73 13.99
C LYS A 207 -5.31 18.99 12.49
N PHE A 208 -4.89 18.04 11.66
CA PHE A 208 -5.16 18.05 10.23
C PHE A 208 -6.66 17.76 9.99
N PRO A 209 -7.36 18.53 9.12
CA PRO A 209 -8.76 18.24 8.80
C PRO A 209 -8.92 16.86 8.14
N PRO A 210 -9.87 16.02 8.57
CA PRO A 210 -10.19 14.78 7.86
C PRO A 210 -10.81 15.07 6.49
N ALA A 211 -10.46 14.26 5.48
CA ALA A 211 -11.09 14.31 4.16
C ALA A 211 -12.52 13.77 4.16
N VAL A 212 -12.80 12.74 4.96
CA VAL A 212 -14.14 12.16 5.13
C VAL A 212 -14.49 12.16 6.62
N PRO A 213 -15.06 13.27 7.15
CA PRO A 213 -15.29 13.43 8.58
C PRO A 213 -16.20 12.35 9.19
N SER A 214 -17.18 11.81 8.45
CA SER A 214 -18.03 10.72 8.95
C SER A 214 -17.26 9.43 9.17
N LEU A 215 -16.39 9.07 8.22
CA LEU A 215 -15.61 7.83 8.25
C LEU A 215 -14.68 7.79 9.47
N SER A 216 -14.04 8.93 9.79
CA SER A 216 -13.16 9.07 10.96
C SER A 216 -13.88 9.25 12.30
N ASN A 217 -15.21 9.17 12.35
CA ASN A 217 -16.01 9.31 13.59
C ASN A 217 -17.03 8.16 13.79
N GLY A 218 -17.08 7.16 12.91
CA GLY A 218 -17.98 6.01 13.01
C GLY A 218 -17.25 4.68 12.79
N GLN A 219 -18.01 3.59 12.74
CA GLN A 219 -17.49 2.24 12.51
C GLN A 219 -18.18 1.62 11.30
N PHE A 220 -17.41 1.32 10.25
CA PHE A 220 -17.95 0.92 8.95
C PHE A 220 -17.19 -0.28 8.36
N PRO A 221 -17.84 -1.14 7.57
CA PRO A 221 -17.17 -2.20 6.85
C PRO A 221 -16.44 -1.67 5.61
N ALA A 222 -15.18 -2.10 5.42
CA ALA A 222 -14.45 -1.96 4.16
C ALA A 222 -14.54 -3.21 3.28
N ILE A 223 -15.06 -4.33 3.80
CA ILE A 223 -15.45 -5.51 3.00
C ILE A 223 -16.91 -5.89 3.30
N PRO A 224 -17.67 -6.46 2.35
CA PRO A 224 -19.01 -6.96 2.63
C PRO A 224 -18.95 -8.02 3.73
N ARG A 225 -19.74 -7.87 4.80
CA ARG A 225 -19.75 -8.77 5.97
C ARG A 225 -20.43 -10.10 5.64
N ASN A 226 -21.46 -10.02 4.79
CA ASN A 226 -22.25 -11.10 4.24
C ASN A 226 -22.97 -10.61 2.97
N ASP A 227 -23.68 -11.48 2.27
CA ASP A 227 -24.32 -11.17 0.98
C ASP A 227 -25.40 -10.07 1.05
N ALA A 228 -25.93 -9.75 2.24
CA ALA A 228 -26.83 -8.62 2.37
C ALA A 228 -26.12 -7.29 2.04
N ASP A 229 -24.81 -7.17 2.28
CA ASP A 229 -24.05 -5.94 2.01
C ASP A 229 -23.77 -5.70 0.51
N LEU A 230 -24.03 -6.68 -0.36
CA LEU A 230 -23.83 -6.56 -1.82
C LEU A 230 -24.90 -5.70 -2.51
N THR A 231 -25.93 -5.25 -1.79
CA THR A 231 -27.03 -4.41 -2.33
C THR A 231 -27.55 -3.42 -1.28
N PRO A 232 -28.17 -2.29 -1.67
CA PRO A 232 -28.22 -1.74 -3.02
C PRO A 232 -26.83 -1.26 -3.50
N HIS A 233 -26.73 -0.88 -4.78
CA HIS A 233 -25.50 -0.39 -5.41
C HIS A 233 -24.72 0.62 -4.54
N ASP A 234 -25.40 1.66 -4.05
CA ASP A 234 -24.77 2.74 -3.30
C ASP A 234 -24.25 2.31 -1.92
N HIS A 235 -24.75 1.19 -1.38
CA HIS A 235 -24.23 0.60 -0.14
C HIS A 235 -22.92 -0.15 -0.39
N ILE A 236 -22.86 -1.02 -1.42
CA ILE A 236 -21.60 -1.72 -1.76
C ILE A 236 -20.54 -0.75 -2.28
N GLN A 237 -20.93 0.34 -2.96
CA GLN A 237 -20.03 1.45 -3.29
C GLN A 237 -19.51 2.16 -2.03
N ALA A 238 -20.33 2.40 -1.00
CA ALA A 238 -19.85 3.00 0.24
C ALA A 238 -18.84 2.11 0.98
N ILE A 239 -18.95 0.78 0.85
CA ILE A 239 -17.97 -0.18 1.35
C ILE A 239 -16.66 -0.10 0.56
N ALA A 240 -16.72 -0.09 -0.78
CA ALA A 240 -15.53 0.09 -1.63
C ALA A 240 -14.84 1.45 -1.39
N ASN A 241 -15.60 2.52 -1.18
CA ASN A 241 -15.06 3.84 -0.82
C ASN A 241 -14.41 3.84 0.58
N THR A 242 -14.95 3.04 1.53
CA THR A 242 -14.33 2.83 2.85
C THR A 242 -12.98 2.10 2.69
N ALA A 243 -12.93 1.07 1.85
CA ALA A 243 -11.69 0.35 1.53
C ALA A 243 -10.62 1.26 0.91
N ALA A 244 -11.00 2.10 -0.07
CA ALA A 244 -10.07 3.04 -0.72
C ALA A 244 -9.36 3.99 0.26
N PHE A 245 -10.07 4.47 1.29
CA PHE A 245 -9.45 5.26 2.36
C PHE A 245 -8.64 4.42 3.35
N HIS A 246 -9.06 3.18 3.62
CA HIS A 246 -8.34 2.27 4.50
C HIS A 246 -6.99 1.84 3.90
N PHE A 247 -6.93 1.51 2.60
CA PHE A 247 -5.69 1.21 1.89
C PHE A 247 -4.65 2.33 2.10
N ALA A 248 -5.04 3.57 1.80
CA ALA A 248 -4.14 4.72 1.95
C ALA A 248 -3.81 5.07 3.42
N PHE A 249 -4.65 4.69 4.38
CA PHE A 249 -4.37 4.84 5.81
C PHE A 249 -3.31 3.86 6.30
N ILE A 250 -3.45 2.58 5.96
CA ILE A 250 -2.55 1.48 6.32
C ILE A 250 -1.15 1.74 5.74
N GLU A 251 -1.08 1.91 4.42
CA GLU A 251 0.16 2.07 3.65
C GLU A 251 0.86 3.40 3.95
N GLY A 252 0.07 4.45 4.26
CA GLY A 252 0.58 5.73 4.77
C GLY A 252 1.20 5.63 6.16
N GLY A 253 0.88 4.56 6.90
CA GLY A 253 1.52 4.12 8.14
C GLY A 253 2.87 3.47 7.87
N GLY A 254 2.91 2.39 7.09
CA GLY A 254 4.14 1.68 6.71
C GLY A 254 5.20 2.60 6.07
N THR A 255 4.77 3.40 5.10
CA THR A 255 5.52 4.51 4.48
C THR A 255 6.21 5.42 5.50
N SER A 256 5.56 5.73 6.62
CA SER A 256 6.12 6.59 7.68
C SER A 256 6.99 5.80 8.67
N LEU A 257 6.66 4.54 8.91
CA LEU A 257 7.24 3.70 9.95
C LEU A 257 8.67 3.25 9.60
N TYR A 258 8.87 2.75 8.37
CA TYR A 258 10.18 2.31 7.89
C TYR A 258 11.28 3.38 7.99
N PRO A 259 11.14 4.59 7.42
CA PRO A 259 12.15 5.63 7.55
C PRO A 259 12.29 6.15 8.99
N SER A 260 11.24 6.05 9.82
CA SER A 260 11.32 6.38 11.25
C SER A 260 12.20 5.40 12.00
N LEU A 261 12.03 4.08 11.81
CA LEU A 261 12.83 3.05 12.47
C LEU A 261 14.24 2.88 11.86
N ALA A 262 14.43 3.18 10.57
CA ALA A 262 15.74 3.19 9.91
C ALA A 262 16.75 4.17 10.55
N GLN A 263 16.29 5.16 11.32
CA GLN A 263 17.16 6.06 12.08
C GLN A 263 17.72 5.42 13.38
N ARG A 264 17.15 4.31 13.84
CA ARG A 264 17.52 3.62 15.09
C ARG A 264 18.36 2.36 14.90
N VAL A 265 18.38 1.79 13.70
CA VAL A 265 19.16 0.58 13.41
C VAL A 265 20.66 0.88 13.37
N THR A 266 21.46 -0.12 13.76
CA THR A 266 22.93 -0.07 13.79
C THR A 266 23.51 -0.88 12.64
N ASN A 267 23.08 -2.13 12.48
CA ASN A 267 23.61 -3.03 11.47
C ASN A 267 23.28 -2.57 10.04
N VAL A 268 24.30 -2.50 9.17
CA VAL A 268 24.16 -1.97 7.79
C VAL A 268 23.28 -2.86 6.89
N GLN A 269 23.27 -4.19 7.08
CA GLN A 269 22.34 -5.06 6.37
C GLN A 269 20.90 -4.78 6.82
N VAL A 270 20.66 -4.59 8.12
CA VAL A 270 19.33 -4.23 8.66
C VAL A 270 18.88 -2.86 8.15
N LEU A 271 19.77 -1.86 8.12
CA LEU A 271 19.50 -0.57 7.49
C LEU A 271 19.13 -0.71 6.01
N ARG A 272 19.85 -1.57 5.27
CA ARG A 272 19.54 -1.86 3.86
C ARG A 272 18.16 -2.49 3.69
N ILE A 273 17.74 -3.37 4.60
CA ILE A 273 16.38 -3.95 4.59
C ILE A 273 15.33 -2.85 4.74
N LEU A 274 15.43 -2.02 5.79
CA LEU A 274 14.44 -0.96 6.03
C LEU A 274 14.43 0.10 4.92
N LEU A 275 15.59 0.41 4.32
CA LEU A 275 15.70 1.32 3.18
C LEU A 275 15.34 0.70 1.83
N SER A 276 15.05 -0.61 1.76
CA SER A 276 14.59 -1.29 0.54
C SER A 276 13.10 -1.60 0.59
N ILE A 277 12.55 -1.93 1.76
CA ILE A 277 11.10 -2.11 1.96
C ILE A 277 10.40 -0.75 2.11
N GLY A 278 10.91 0.19 2.90
CA GLY A 278 10.25 1.51 3.05
C GLY A 278 9.89 2.25 1.74
N PRO A 279 10.67 2.13 0.65
CA PRO A 279 10.27 2.60 -0.68
C PRO A 279 9.16 1.81 -1.40
N THR A 280 8.97 0.51 -1.15
CA THR A 280 7.82 -0.26 -1.72
C THR A 280 6.52 0.18 -1.06
N GLU A 281 6.49 0.28 0.28
CA GLU A 281 5.42 0.93 1.06
C GLU A 281 5.05 2.32 0.50
N THR A 282 6.07 3.10 0.13
CA THR A 282 5.87 4.45 -0.41
C THR A 282 5.21 4.41 -1.80
N ALA A 283 5.50 3.37 -2.60
CA ALA A 283 4.86 3.15 -3.88
C ALA A 283 3.40 2.70 -3.71
N HIS A 284 3.13 1.75 -2.80
CA HIS A 284 1.78 1.34 -2.41
C HIS A 284 0.96 2.57 -1.97
N PHE A 285 1.43 3.30 -0.96
CA PHE A 285 0.76 4.50 -0.46
C PHE A 285 0.48 5.50 -1.58
N GLN A 286 1.42 5.73 -2.50
CA GLN A 286 1.22 6.68 -3.58
C GLN A 286 0.11 6.24 -4.57
N ILE A 287 -0.05 4.94 -4.81
CA ILE A 287 -1.18 4.38 -5.59
C ILE A 287 -2.48 4.61 -4.81
N TRP A 288 -2.57 4.14 -3.57
CA TRP A 288 -3.82 4.20 -2.80
C TRP A 288 -4.25 5.62 -2.43
N HIS A 289 -3.30 6.55 -2.28
CA HIS A 289 -3.56 7.96 -2.05
C HIS A 289 -4.29 8.64 -3.23
N ASP A 290 -4.04 8.19 -4.45
CA ASP A 290 -4.80 8.57 -5.66
C ASP A 290 -6.21 7.94 -5.63
N LYS A 291 -6.31 6.64 -5.33
CA LYS A 291 -7.61 5.93 -5.34
C LYS A 291 -8.57 6.37 -4.24
N ALA A 292 -8.03 6.77 -3.08
CA ALA A 292 -8.78 7.47 -2.04
C ALA A 292 -9.37 8.80 -2.56
N GLY A 293 -8.71 9.49 -3.49
CA GLY A 293 -9.23 10.68 -4.16
C GLY A 293 -10.41 10.41 -5.11
N ALA A 294 -10.43 9.25 -5.77
CA ALA A 294 -11.55 8.84 -6.62
C ALA A 294 -12.85 8.64 -5.80
N ALA A 295 -12.73 8.08 -4.58
CA ALA A 295 -13.87 7.85 -3.68
C ALA A 295 -14.57 9.13 -3.17
N VAL A 296 -13.95 10.30 -3.39
CA VAL A 296 -14.42 11.64 -2.96
C VAL A 296 -14.39 12.66 -4.10
N SER A 297 -14.56 12.19 -5.34
CA SER A 297 -14.76 13.05 -6.51
C SER A 297 -15.78 12.46 -7.49
N THR A 298 -16.26 13.29 -8.41
CA THR A 298 -17.20 12.85 -9.46
C THR A 298 -16.57 11.81 -10.39
N PRO A 299 -17.30 10.76 -10.83
CA PRO A 299 -18.74 10.57 -10.69
C PRO A 299 -19.20 9.82 -9.42
N ILE A 300 -18.27 9.34 -8.58
CA ILE A 300 -18.58 8.49 -7.42
C ILE A 300 -19.15 9.29 -6.24
N ALA A 301 -18.62 10.49 -6.01
CA ALA A 301 -19.05 11.38 -4.95
C ALA A 301 -19.87 12.58 -5.49
N PRO A 302 -20.81 13.14 -4.69
CA PRO A 302 -21.11 12.79 -3.30
C PRO A 302 -21.94 11.50 -3.16
N LEU A 303 -21.59 10.68 -2.17
CA LEU A 303 -22.27 9.41 -1.84
C LEU A 303 -22.69 9.39 -0.37
N THR A 304 -23.86 8.85 -0.06
CA THR A 304 -24.29 8.57 1.33
C THR A 304 -24.82 7.15 1.38
N ASP A 305 -24.34 6.35 2.34
CA ASP A 305 -24.75 4.94 2.43
C ASP A 305 -26.26 4.84 2.77
N PRO A 306 -27.10 4.24 1.89
CA PRO A 306 -28.53 4.11 2.13
C PRO A 306 -28.88 3.16 3.29
N LYS A 307 -27.95 2.32 3.76
CA LYS A 307 -28.13 1.47 4.95
C LYS A 307 -27.52 2.05 6.21
N ASN A 308 -26.56 2.96 6.09
CA ASN A 308 -26.00 3.69 7.21
C ASN A 308 -25.79 5.17 6.88
N PRO A 309 -26.85 6.00 6.91
CA PRO A 309 -26.79 7.40 6.48
C PRO A 309 -25.86 8.31 7.30
N THR A 310 -25.17 7.78 8.33
CA THR A 310 -24.08 8.48 9.01
C THR A 310 -22.77 8.45 8.21
N LEU A 311 -22.62 7.54 7.25
CA LEU A 311 -21.49 7.45 6.32
C LEU A 311 -21.77 8.27 5.06
N MET A 312 -20.98 9.32 4.83
CA MET A 312 -21.10 10.19 3.66
C MET A 312 -19.71 10.52 3.11
N PHE A 313 -19.51 10.25 1.82
CA PHE A 313 -18.31 10.64 1.08
C PHE A 313 -18.64 11.95 0.33
N PRO A 314 -18.01 13.08 0.68
CA PRO A 314 -18.23 14.36 -0.01
C PRO A 314 -17.53 14.37 -1.38
N ASP A 315 -18.01 15.22 -2.29
CA ASP A 315 -17.16 15.66 -3.40
C ASP A 315 -16.24 16.78 -2.90
N LEU A 316 -14.95 16.47 -2.78
CA LEU A 316 -13.93 17.39 -2.27
C LEU A 316 -13.49 18.47 -3.28
N ASN A 317 -13.87 18.33 -4.55
CA ASN A 317 -13.64 19.36 -5.56
C ASN A 317 -14.78 20.39 -5.62
N SER A 318 -15.86 20.20 -4.85
CA SER A 318 -17.01 21.10 -4.77
C SER A 318 -17.07 21.87 -3.43
N PRO A 319 -17.65 23.09 -3.41
CA PRO A 319 -17.85 23.85 -2.18
C PRO A 319 -18.64 23.05 -1.11
N PRO A 320 -18.30 23.17 0.19
CA PRO A 320 -17.36 24.13 0.79
C PRO A 320 -15.89 23.70 0.74
N PHE A 321 -15.57 22.55 0.15
CA PHE A 321 -14.20 22.08 -0.04
C PHE A 321 -13.52 22.80 -1.22
N GLY A 322 -12.21 22.62 -1.34
CA GLY A 322 -11.38 23.22 -2.39
C GLY A 322 -10.02 23.68 -1.91
N GLY A 323 -9.21 24.16 -2.86
CA GLY A 323 -7.79 24.47 -2.67
C GLY A 323 -6.92 23.21 -2.57
N GLU A 324 -5.60 23.42 -2.53
CA GLU A 324 -4.59 22.35 -2.59
C GLU A 324 -4.79 21.26 -1.52
N ASN A 325 -5.35 21.57 -0.35
CA ASN A 325 -5.60 20.60 0.72
C ASN A 325 -6.64 19.51 0.38
N PHE A 326 -7.56 19.78 -0.54
CA PHE A 326 -8.70 18.90 -0.87
C PHE A 326 -8.76 18.52 -2.36
N GLN A 327 -7.89 19.09 -3.18
CA GLN A 327 -7.79 18.79 -4.61
C GLN A 327 -7.44 17.31 -4.84
N THR A 328 -8.35 16.56 -5.46
CA THR A 328 -8.23 15.08 -5.45
C THR A 328 -7.14 14.53 -6.37
N ASN A 329 -6.84 15.19 -7.48
CA ASN A 329 -5.73 14.84 -8.38
C ASN A 329 -4.36 15.38 -7.92
N LEU A 330 -4.27 16.02 -6.76
CA LEU A 330 -2.99 16.42 -6.15
C LEU A 330 -2.45 15.22 -5.36
N ILE A 331 -1.82 14.28 -6.06
CA ILE A 331 -1.42 12.98 -5.51
C ILE A 331 -0.05 13.01 -4.80
N MET A 332 0.86 13.88 -5.24
CA MET A 332 2.23 14.00 -4.71
C MET A 332 2.24 14.80 -3.39
N PRO A 333 3.12 14.49 -2.41
CA PRO A 333 3.22 15.26 -1.18
C PRO A 333 3.61 16.73 -1.41
N GLU A 334 2.81 17.66 -0.89
CA GLU A 334 3.10 19.09 -0.98
C GLU A 334 4.33 19.49 -0.16
N PRO A 335 5.26 20.34 -0.66
CA PRO A 335 6.41 20.79 0.10
C PRO A 335 6.03 21.47 1.41
N CYS A 336 6.67 21.06 2.49
CA CYS A 336 6.38 21.54 3.83
C CYS A 336 7.66 21.88 4.62
N PRO A 337 7.55 22.57 5.77
CA PRO A 337 8.69 22.78 6.66
C PRO A 337 9.21 21.46 7.22
N PHE A 338 10.51 21.22 7.08
CA PHE A 338 11.17 19.99 7.51
C PHE A 338 12.45 20.31 8.30
N LEU A 339 12.73 19.52 9.35
CA LEU A 339 13.79 19.70 10.35
C LEU A 339 13.73 21.02 11.16
N SER A 340 13.58 22.16 10.50
CA SER A 340 13.41 23.48 11.10
C SER A 340 12.83 24.47 10.08
N ARG A 341 11.97 25.39 10.53
CA ARG A 341 11.36 26.45 9.68
C ARG A 341 12.36 27.47 9.12
N LYS A 342 13.67 27.34 9.42
CA LYS A 342 14.76 28.16 8.85
C LYS A 342 15.23 27.67 7.47
N PHE A 343 14.93 26.43 7.10
CA PHE A 343 15.28 25.85 5.80
C PHE A 343 14.13 26.05 4.80
N PRO A 344 14.41 26.01 3.47
CA PRO A 344 13.37 25.93 2.46
C PRO A 344 12.41 24.75 2.71
N VAL A 345 11.16 24.88 2.24
CA VAL A 345 10.19 23.77 2.27
C VAL A 345 10.66 22.63 1.37
N CYS A 346 10.36 21.39 1.76
CA CYS A 346 10.74 20.18 1.05
C CYS A 346 9.53 19.23 0.95
N SER A 347 9.37 18.55 -0.19
CA SER A 347 8.43 17.43 -0.32
C SER A 347 9.06 16.20 0.35
N ILE A 348 8.34 15.60 1.28
CA ILE A 348 8.81 14.50 2.13
C ILE A 348 7.67 13.55 2.47
N ILE A 349 8.04 12.33 2.86
CA ILE A 349 7.21 11.50 3.72
C ILE A 349 7.12 12.12 5.12
N ARG A 350 5.95 12.00 5.77
CA ARG A 350 5.69 12.62 7.08
C ARG A 350 4.58 11.89 7.86
N PRO A 351 4.78 11.59 9.16
CA PRO A 351 5.98 11.89 9.97
C PRO A 351 7.20 11.02 9.62
N THR A 352 8.38 11.47 10.05
CA THR A 352 9.62 10.67 10.04
C THR A 352 10.37 10.72 11.38
N LYS A 353 9.83 11.40 12.40
CA LYS A 353 10.42 11.35 13.74
C LYS A 353 10.28 9.96 14.35
N THR A 354 11.39 9.52 14.94
CA THR A 354 11.55 8.16 15.43
C THR A 354 11.04 7.93 16.86
N GLU A 355 10.70 8.97 17.62
CA GLU A 355 10.24 8.85 19.02
C GLU A 355 8.78 8.38 19.10
N GLY A 356 8.55 7.17 19.62
CA GLY A 356 7.21 6.60 19.75
C GLY A 356 6.60 6.14 18.42
N ALA A 357 7.43 5.83 17.41
CA ALA A 357 6.98 5.48 16.07
C ALA A 357 6.26 4.12 16.06
N ALA A 358 6.82 3.11 16.74
CA ALA A 358 6.24 1.77 16.80
C ALA A 358 4.97 1.74 17.66
N MET A 359 5.01 2.35 18.86
CA MET A 359 3.84 2.51 19.73
C MET A 359 2.77 3.40 19.08
N GLY A 360 3.18 4.38 18.26
CA GLY A 360 2.30 5.20 17.44
C GLY A 360 1.52 4.37 16.42
N ALA A 361 2.21 3.48 15.69
CA ALA A 361 1.57 2.56 14.75
C ALA A 361 0.59 1.60 15.45
N VAL A 362 0.98 0.93 16.54
CA VAL A 362 0.08 0.05 17.32
C VAL A 362 -1.15 0.82 17.81
N LYS A 363 -0.98 2.06 18.28
CA LYS A 363 -2.10 2.91 18.71
C LYS A 363 -3.01 3.29 17.54
N ALA A 364 -2.45 3.62 16.38
CA ALA A 364 -3.22 3.98 15.19
C ALA A 364 -4.06 2.80 14.69
N LEU A 365 -3.46 1.62 14.49
CA LEU A 365 -4.15 0.40 14.07
C LEU A 365 -5.20 -0.08 15.10
N THR A 366 -4.94 0.14 16.40
CA THR A 366 -5.94 -0.12 17.45
C THR A 366 -7.12 0.85 17.39
N ALA A 367 -6.85 2.14 17.12
CA ALA A 367 -7.88 3.19 17.03
C ALA A 367 -8.72 3.09 15.75
N ASP A 368 -8.13 2.61 14.65
CA ASP A 368 -8.80 2.24 13.40
C ASP A 368 -9.82 1.11 13.58
N GLY A 369 -9.76 0.33 14.67
CA GLY A 369 -10.70 -0.75 14.94
C GLY A 369 -10.28 -2.10 14.34
N LEU A 370 -9.13 -2.15 13.65
CA LEU A 370 -8.55 -3.34 13.01
C LEU A 370 -8.42 -4.55 13.95
N PHE A 371 -8.34 -4.32 15.26
CA PHE A 371 -8.22 -5.37 16.29
C PHE A 371 -9.47 -5.56 17.16
N ILE A 372 -10.63 -5.02 16.76
CA ILE A 372 -11.89 -5.21 17.50
C ILE A 372 -12.25 -6.70 17.54
N GLY A 373 -12.33 -7.24 18.77
CA GLY A 373 -12.56 -8.65 19.05
C GLY A 373 -11.29 -9.42 19.49
N GLN A 374 -10.10 -8.82 19.42
CA GLN A 374 -8.86 -9.48 19.83
C GLN A 374 -8.75 -9.68 21.35
N SER A 375 -7.95 -10.68 21.74
CA SER A 375 -7.68 -10.99 23.15
C SER A 375 -6.76 -9.95 23.81
N PRO A 376 -6.83 -9.76 25.15
CA PRO A 376 -5.87 -8.89 25.86
C PRO A 376 -4.39 -9.27 25.61
N ALA A 377 -4.10 -10.57 25.53
CA ALA A 377 -2.76 -11.10 25.27
C ALA A 377 -2.21 -10.74 23.87
N PHE A 378 -3.07 -10.59 22.86
CA PHE A 378 -2.67 -10.06 21.54
C PHE A 378 -2.15 -8.63 21.67
N PHE A 379 -2.88 -7.77 22.40
CA PHE A 379 -2.45 -6.39 22.63
C PHE A 379 -1.23 -6.28 23.55
N GLU A 380 -0.99 -7.24 24.45
CA GLU A 380 0.26 -7.34 25.21
C GLU A 380 1.44 -7.60 24.26
N VAL A 381 1.37 -8.65 23.44
CA VAL A 381 2.43 -8.98 22.46
C VAL A 381 2.73 -7.82 21.51
N LEU A 382 1.72 -7.13 20.98
CA LEU A 382 1.97 -5.98 20.10
C LEU A 382 2.60 -4.78 20.82
N ARG A 383 2.19 -4.49 22.06
CA ARG A 383 2.79 -3.39 22.84
C ARG A 383 4.23 -3.70 23.24
N ASP A 384 4.53 -4.95 23.60
CA ASP A 384 5.88 -5.36 24.02
C ASP A 384 6.85 -5.26 22.82
N LEU A 385 6.46 -5.78 21.65
CA LEU A 385 7.24 -5.65 20.41
C LEU A 385 7.47 -4.18 20.02
N ALA A 386 6.43 -3.34 20.12
CA ALA A 386 6.52 -1.92 19.81
C ALA A 386 7.39 -1.15 20.82
N ALA A 387 7.28 -1.45 22.11
CA ALA A 387 8.09 -0.84 23.16
C ALA A 387 9.57 -1.19 23.01
N ASP A 388 9.90 -2.44 22.68
CA ASP A 388 11.27 -2.86 22.40
C ASP A 388 11.85 -2.13 21.16
N ALA A 389 11.07 -1.97 20.09
CA ALA A 389 11.48 -1.25 18.88
C ALA A 389 11.65 0.27 19.12
N ASP A 390 10.78 0.90 19.91
CA ASP A 390 10.91 2.30 20.32
C ASP A 390 12.02 2.53 21.37
N ALA A 391 12.43 1.49 22.10
CA ALA A 391 13.57 1.51 23.00
C ALA A 391 14.91 1.36 22.27
N ALA A 392 14.92 0.76 21.08
CA ALA A 392 16.12 0.57 20.25
C ALA A 392 16.81 1.90 19.95
N ARG A 393 18.14 1.94 20.06
CA ARG A 393 18.97 3.09 19.74
C ARG A 393 20.07 2.65 18.80
N ARG A 394 20.48 3.57 17.92
CA ARG A 394 21.66 3.36 17.10
C ARG A 394 22.88 3.37 18.00
N GLU A 395 23.53 2.22 18.10
CA GLU A 395 24.79 2.07 18.81
C GLU A 395 25.86 2.73 17.92
N CYS A 396 26.70 3.58 18.52
CA CYS A 396 27.90 4.05 17.83
C CYS A 396 28.95 2.97 18.02
N GLU A 397 29.55 2.50 16.93
CA GLU A 397 30.82 1.78 17.02
C GLU A 397 31.82 2.71 17.72
N ALA A 398 32.40 2.25 18.82
CA ALA A 398 33.50 2.95 19.46
C ALA A 398 34.76 2.65 18.64
N GLU A 399 35.28 3.68 17.95
CA GLU A 399 36.58 3.64 17.24
C GLU A 399 37.76 3.36 18.19
#